data_AF-A0A9X2B626-F1
#
_entry.id   AF-A0A9X2B626-F1
#
_cell.length_a   1.000
_cell.length_b   1.000
_cell.length_c   1.000
_cell.angle_alpha   90.00
_cell.angle_beta   90.00
_cell.angle_gamma   90.00
#
_symmetry.space_group_name_H-M   'P 1'
#
loop_
_entity.id
_entity.type
_entity.pdbx_description
1 polymer ?
#
loop_
_entity_poly.entity_id
_entity_poly.type
_entity_poly.pdbx_seq_one_letter_code
_entity_poly.pdbx_strand_id
1 'polypeptide(L)' 'MTLPAFIPLIERWQKEGLIVQKSPEVISGVFHSLFVLTLHKKDIGESDYRQTIDFFIDLVVDGLFNKEDV' A
#
# COMPACT_ATOMS: atom_id res chain seq x y z
N MET A 1 4.27 -13.85 -11.39
CA MET A 1 4.36 -12.46 -11.86
C MET A 1 5.10 -11.70 -10.77
N THR A 2 6.34 -11.31 -11.02
CA THR A 2 7.26 -10.86 -9.96
C THR A 2 6.79 -9.51 -9.39
N LEU A 3 6.91 -9.32 -8.07
CA LEU A 3 6.59 -8.11 -7.30
C LEU A 3 7.65 -6.95 -7.30
N PRO A 4 8.73 -6.91 -8.13
CA PRO A 4 9.84 -6.00 -7.88
C PRO A 4 9.65 -4.60 -8.48
N ALA A 5 8.55 -4.32 -9.18
CA ALA A 5 8.37 -3.04 -9.88
C ALA A 5 8.49 -1.83 -8.94
N PHE A 6 8.06 -1.97 -7.68
CA PHE A 6 8.14 -0.90 -6.69
C PHE A 6 9.40 -0.93 -5.83
N ILE A 7 10.20 -2.00 -5.86
CA ILE A 7 11.34 -2.17 -4.93
C ILE A 7 12.32 -1.01 -5.01
N PRO A 8 12.81 -0.58 -6.20
CA PRO A 8 13.76 0.53 -6.26
C PRO A 8 13.22 1.86 -5.71
N LEU A 9 11.90 2.08 -5.86
CA LEU A 9 11.24 3.28 -5.34
C LEU A 9 11.09 3.21 -3.82
N ILE A 10 10.69 2.05 -3.30
CA ILE A 10 10.56 1.78 -1.87
C ILE A 10 11.92 1.95 -1.17
N GLU A 11 12.98 1.34 -1.72
CA GLU A 11 14.34 1.47 -1.19
C GLU A 11 14.81 2.94 -1.18
N ARG A 12 14.47 3.72 -2.22
CA ARG A 12 14.77 5.14 -2.27
C ARG A 12 14.08 5.91 -1.15
N TRP A 13 12.78 5.72 -0.99
CA TRP A 13 12.00 6.38 0.08
C TRP A 13 12.46 5.98 1.48
N GLN A 14 12.85 4.72 1.67
CA GLN A 14 13.43 4.25 2.92
C GLN A 14 14.78 4.91 3.22
N LYS A 15 15.64 5.07 2.20
CA LYS A 15 16.91 5.79 2.34
C LYS A 15 16.72 7.27 2.67
N GLU A 16 15.65 7.87 2.17
CA GLU A 16 15.26 9.27 2.45
C GLU A 16 14.55 9.42 3.81
N GLY A 17 14.23 8.32 4.50
CA GLY A 17 13.56 8.34 5.81
C GLY A 17 12.05 8.57 5.75
N LEU A 18 11.47 8.65 4.54
CA LEU A 18 10.06 9.03 4.33
C LEU A 18 9.07 7.94 4.75
N ILE A 19 9.49 6.67 4.67
CA ILE A 19 8.64 5.51 4.98
C ILE A 19 9.32 4.54 5.93
N VAL A 20 8.52 3.67 6.55
CA VAL A 20 8.95 2.66 7.51
C VAL A 20 10.03 1.70 6.97
N GLN A 21 10.95 1.29 7.86
CA GLN A 21 12.02 0.33 7.56
C GLN A 21 11.51 -1.12 7.68
N LYS A 22 10.73 -1.56 6.69
CA LYS A 22 10.30 -2.96 6.50
C LYS A 22 10.94 -3.55 5.23
N SER A 23 10.83 -4.86 5.03
CA SER A 23 11.29 -5.47 3.78
C SER A 23 10.59 -4.81 2.58
N PRO A 24 11.33 -4.40 1.53
CA PRO A 24 10.75 -3.83 0.32
C PRO A 24 9.73 -4.75 -0.35
N GLU A 25 9.92 -6.07 -0.26
CA GLU A 25 8.99 -7.07 -0.76
C GLU A 25 7.67 -7.04 0.00
N VAL A 26 7.69 -6.84 1.32
CA VAL A 26 6.48 -6.70 2.14
C VAL A 26 5.71 -5.43 1.76
N ILE A 27 6.40 -4.30 1.62
CA ILE A 27 5.77 -3.03 1.21
C ILE A 27 5.20 -3.16 -0.21
N SER A 28 5.93 -3.78 -1.13
CA SER A 28 5.44 -4.06 -2.47
C SER A 28 4.19 -4.98 -2.46
N GLY A 29 4.16 -5.97 -1.57
CA GLY A 29 2.98 -6.80 -1.33
C GLY A 29 1.75 -6.00 -0.87
N VAL A 30 1.95 -5.01 0.00
CA VAL A 30 0.87 -4.10 0.43
C VAL A 30 0.34 -3.28 -0.75
N PHE A 31 1.22 -2.67 -1.56
CA PHE A 31 0.78 -1.97 -2.77
C PHE A 31 0.06 -2.89 -3.76
N HIS A 32 0.53 -4.14 -3.90
CA HIS A 32 -0.12 -5.12 -4.75
C HIS A 32 -1.53 -5.47 -4.26
N SER A 33 -1.74 -5.54 -2.94
CA SER A 33 -3.04 -5.85 -2.36
C SER A 33 -4.14 -4.86 -2.78
N LEU A 34 -3.79 -3.59 -3.02
CA LEU A 34 -4.73 -2.60 -3.58
C LEU A 34 -5.29 -3.03 -4.93
N PHE A 35 -4.45 -3.56 -5.82
CA PHE A 35 -4.88 -4.07 -7.13
C PHE A 35 -5.70 -5.35 -6.99
N VAL A 36 -5.28 -6.26 -6.11
CA VAL A 36 -6.01 -7.52 -5.86
C VAL A 36 -7.43 -7.22 -5.38
N LEU A 37 -7.60 -6.30 -4.43
CA LEU A 37 -8.91 -5.96 -3.87
C LEU A 37 -9.87 -5.39 -4.93
N THR A 38 -9.36 -4.75 -5.99
CA THR A 38 -10.22 -4.25 -7.08
C THR A 38 -10.94 -5.37 -7.83
N LEU A 39 -10.39 -6.58 -7.85
CA LEU A 39 -10.99 -7.76 -8.48
C LEU A 39 -12.05 -8.43 -7.60
N HIS A 40 -12.07 -8.11 -6.30
CA HIS A 40 -12.95 -8.71 -5.30
C HIS A 40 -14.06 -7.75 -4.84
N LYS A 41 -14.44 -6.79 -5.70
CA LYS A 41 -15.50 -5.80 -5.40
C LYS A 41 -16.80 -6.45 -4.91
N LYS A 42 -17.21 -7.54 -5.55
CA LYS A 42 -18.44 -8.27 -5.17
C LYS A 42 -18.34 -8.90 -3.78
N ASP A 43 -17.17 -9.43 -3.43
CA ASP A 43 -16.92 -10.08 -2.14
C ASP A 43 -16.85 -9.05 -0.99
N ILE A 44 -16.36 -7.84 -1.28
CA ILE A 44 -16.32 -6.70 -0.35
C ILE A 44 -17.72 -6.09 -0.14
N GLY A 45 -18.61 -6.24 -1.13
CA GLY A 45 -19.91 -5.57 -1.18
C GLY A 45 -19.84 -4.33 -2.08
N GLU A 46 -20.61 -4.35 -3.18
CA GLU A 46 -20.47 -3.31 -4.23
C GLU A 46 -20.83 -1.90 -3.75
N SER A 47 -21.78 -1.77 -2.82
CA SER A 47 -22.18 -0.49 -2.22
C SER A 47 -21.08 0.12 -1.37
N ASP A 48 -20.31 -0.74 -0.69
CA ASP A 48 -19.38 -0.33 0.35
C ASP A 48 -17.95 -0.27 -0.20
N TYR A 49 -17.68 -0.96 -1.31
CA TYR A 49 -16.36 -1.06 -1.94
C TYR A 49 -15.63 0.27 -2.05
N ARG A 50 -16.32 1.34 -2.46
CA ARG A 50 -15.67 2.65 -2.63
C ARG A 50 -15.17 3.19 -1.29
N GLN A 51 -16.02 3.17 -0.27
CA GLN A 51 -15.64 3.63 1.06
C GLN A 51 -14.57 2.72 1.69
N THR A 52 -14.68 1.40 1.47
CA THR A 52 -13.71 0.42 1.95
C THR A 52 -12.33 0.61 1.34
N ILE A 53 -12.23 0.80 0.02
CA ILE A 53 -10.92 0.96 -0.63
C ILE A 53 -10.30 2.32 -0.29
N ASP A 54 -11.11 3.38 -0.20
CA ASP A 54 -10.63 4.70 0.20
C ASP A 54 -10.06 4.64 1.63
N PHE A 55 -10.79 4.04 2.58
CA PHE A 55 -10.30 3.87 3.95
C PHE A 55 -9.08 2.94 4.04
N PHE A 56 -9.01 1.89 3.23
CA PHE A 56 -7.85 1.01 3.18
C PHE A 56 -6.60 1.73 2.67
N ILE A 57 -6.73 2.62 1.69
CA ILE A 57 -5.63 3.47 1.23
C ILE A 57 -5.13 4.37 2.37
N ASP A 58 -6.04 5.00 3.11
CA ASP A 58 -5.67 5.86 4.25
C ASP A 58 -4.87 5.06 5.30
N LEU A 59 -5.34 3.85 5.65
CA LEU A 59 -4.62 2.97 6.59
C LEU A 59 -3.23 2.57 6.08
N VAL A 60 -3.09 2.34 4.77
CA VAL A 60 -1.80 2.01 4.15
C VAL A 60 -0.86 3.21 4.20
N VAL A 61 -1.34 4.41 3.87
CA VAL A 61 -0.54 5.65 3.90
C VAL A 61 -0.11 5.93 5.34
N ASP A 62 -1.04 5.96 6.29
CA ASP A 62 -0.77 6.23 7.71
C ASP A 62 0.17 5.20 8.34
N GLY A 63 0.11 3.94 7.87
CA GLY A 63 0.98 2.86 8.34
C GLY A 63 2.36 2.84 7.69
N LEU A 64 2.53 3.45 6.50
CA LEU A 64 3.78 3.45 5.76
C LEU A 64 4.62 4.70 6.00
N PHE A 65 4.01 5.87 6.12
CA PHE A 65 4.73 7.13 6.26
C PHE A 65 4.98 7.46 7.73
N ASN A 66 6.16 8.01 8.02
CA ASN A 66 6.47 8.48 9.36
C ASN A 66 5.68 9.77 9.63
N LYS A 67 5.03 9.85 10.80
CA LYS A 67 4.11 10.96 11.18
C LYS A 67 4.76 12.34 11.28
N GLU A 68 6.08 12.44 11.12
CA GLU A 68 6.80 13.72 11.14
C GLU A 68 6.80 14.43 9.78
N ASP A 69 6.37 13.76 8.70
CA ASP A 69 6.48 14.26 7.31
C ASP A 69 5.14 14.56 6.60
N VAL A 70 4.00 14.61 7.33
CA VAL A 70 2.67 14.97 6.79
C VAL A 70 2.11 16.24 7.42
#